data_AF-A0A7W4YEU4-F1
#
_entry.id   AF-A0A7W4YEU4-F1
#
_cell.length_a   1.000
_cell.length_b   1.000
_cell.length_c   1.000
_cell.angle_alpha   90.00
_cell.angle_beta   90.00
_cell.angle_gamma   90.00
#
_symmetry.space_group_name_H-M   'P 1'
#
loop_
_entity.id
_entity.type
_entity.pdbx_description
1 polymer ?
#
loop_
_entity_poly.entity_id
_entity_poly.type
_entity_poly.pdbx_seq_one_letter_code
_entity_poly.pdbx_strand_id
1 'polypeptide(L)'
;MAEPTPDPPQDSAPHDSPLQTSPFGAPRGAAGSAPRARSTRRVAAFILTGALAVVAIIVGAEVLRVSGDTIEQGDLAAFYEQPGGEVPSTPGTLVRSEQLLGTPVGSQAWRIMYSSTDLDGTPVLVTGVVVVPDGEAPAGGRTVLAWGHPTTGTDPSCAPSRAFDPFIGIEGMRLMLDRGYTVVATDYLGMGIETADGKQAGLDSYLVGDTAARSVLDSVRAAQQLEAAQAGDDVVLWGHSQGGRAVLFAAQEASSYAPELKIAAVAAAAPAADLTKLMGSHLDDISGVTIGSYAFAAFAKVYADVPGVELPSILTPAAIEKTPEMNSLCLLSSLTELHEIGQPLVGNFTLHDPTAVEPWATLLSDNSAGAKPFDAPLFVAQGSADELVLPADTAAFVSHEESIGVDVHAVTVAGASHGTIAYEALPELERWLEQHVPINGGS
;
A
#
# COMPACT_ATOMS: atom_id res chain seq x y z
N MET A 1 50.06 -8.63 -40.39
CA MET A 1 49.96 -10.10 -40.30
C MET A 1 48.53 -10.37 -39.85
N ALA A 2 47.59 -10.38 -40.77
CA ALA A 2 47.13 -11.54 -41.56
C ALA A 2 45.98 -12.29 -40.84
N GLU A 3 44.76 -11.82 -41.18
CA GLU A 3 43.46 -12.51 -41.34
C GLU A 3 43.53 -13.94 -42.00
N PRO A 4 42.41 -14.62 -42.34
CA PRO A 4 41.22 -15.03 -41.57
C PRO A 4 40.78 -16.50 -41.93
N THR A 5 39.50 -16.83 -41.63
CA THR A 5 38.62 -18.01 -41.94
C THR A 5 38.78 -18.73 -43.32
N PRO A 6 38.28 -19.99 -43.52
CA PRO A 6 36.88 -20.21 -43.95
C PRO A 6 36.22 -21.56 -43.55
N ASP A 7 34.92 -21.63 -43.90
CA ASP A 7 33.89 -22.67 -43.67
C ASP A 7 33.77 -23.66 -44.90
N PRO A 8 32.69 -24.46 -45.09
CA PRO A 8 32.62 -25.93 -45.33
C PRO A 8 32.57 -26.36 -46.82
N PRO A 9 32.28 -27.64 -47.23
CA PRO A 9 30.88 -28.03 -47.59
C PRO A 9 30.48 -29.56 -47.69
N GLN A 10 29.16 -29.78 -47.87
CA GLN A 10 28.43 -30.68 -48.82
C GLN A 10 28.09 -32.20 -48.60
N ASP A 11 26.76 -32.46 -48.67
CA ASP A 11 25.96 -33.42 -49.48
C ASP A 11 26.33 -34.92 -49.66
N SER A 12 25.32 -35.81 -49.52
CA SER A 12 24.90 -36.77 -50.57
C SER A 12 23.75 -37.73 -50.16
N ALA A 13 22.68 -37.77 -50.97
CA ALA A 13 21.78 -38.93 -51.22
C ALA A 13 22.52 -39.96 -52.15
N PRO A 14 21.99 -41.11 -52.67
CA PRO A 14 20.59 -41.55 -52.91
C PRO A 14 20.32 -43.08 -52.79
N HIS A 15 19.14 -43.55 -53.24
CA HIS A 15 18.75 -44.87 -53.84
C HIS A 15 17.27 -45.19 -53.49
N ASP A 16 16.40 -45.78 -54.29
CA ASP A 16 16.25 -46.02 -55.73
C ASP A 16 14.80 -46.51 -55.95
N SER A 17 14.26 -46.33 -57.16
CA SER A 17 12.88 -46.71 -57.62
C SER A 17 12.78 -48.25 -57.92
N PRO A 18 11.76 -48.89 -58.60
CA PRO A 18 10.64 -48.35 -59.43
C PRO A 18 9.31 -49.19 -59.52
N LEU A 19 8.45 -48.75 -60.46
CA LEU A 19 7.41 -49.45 -61.28
C LEU A 19 5.94 -49.16 -60.92
N GLN A 20 5.26 -48.28 -61.67
CA GLN A 20 4.50 -48.49 -62.94
C GLN A 20 3.12 -49.14 -62.76
N THR A 21 2.05 -48.37 -63.07
CA THR A 21 1.09 -48.58 -64.18
C THR A 21 -0.24 -47.84 -63.92
N SER A 22 -0.71 -47.09 -64.92
CA SER A 22 -2.13 -46.70 -65.14
C SER A 22 -2.79 -47.79 -66.02
N PRO A 23 -4.11 -47.82 -66.36
CA PRO A 23 -5.11 -46.72 -66.35
C PRO A 23 -6.58 -47.14 -66.00
N PHE A 24 -7.51 -46.19 -66.22
CA PHE A 24 -8.97 -46.29 -66.42
C PHE A 24 -9.91 -46.05 -65.23
N GLY A 25 -10.80 -45.06 -65.43
CA GLY A 25 -12.09 -44.97 -64.75
C GLY A 25 -12.58 -43.53 -64.51
N ALA A 26 -13.22 -42.91 -65.50
CA ALA A 26 -14.27 -41.92 -65.21
C ALA A 26 -15.59 -42.69 -65.05
N PRO A 27 -16.46 -42.34 -64.08
CA PRO A 27 -17.50 -41.36 -64.42
C PRO A 27 -18.00 -40.46 -63.26
N ARG A 28 -18.52 -39.28 -63.68
CA ARG A 28 -19.65 -38.49 -63.14
C ARG A 28 -19.88 -38.41 -61.63
N GLY A 29 -19.84 -37.19 -61.08
CA GLY A 29 -20.49 -36.90 -59.80
C GLY A 29 -20.39 -35.44 -59.33
N ALA A 30 -21.54 -34.77 -59.30
CA ALA A 30 -21.93 -33.66 -58.42
C ALA A 30 -21.14 -32.33 -58.46
N ALA A 31 -21.85 -31.28 -58.87
CA ALA A 31 -21.54 -29.90 -58.52
C ALA A 31 -21.45 -29.76 -56.99
N GLY A 32 -20.23 -29.58 -56.47
CA GLY A 32 -19.97 -29.25 -55.08
C GLY A 32 -20.35 -27.80 -54.81
N SER A 33 -21.46 -27.60 -54.09
CA SER A 33 -21.85 -26.33 -53.49
C SER A 33 -20.75 -25.82 -52.54
N ALA A 34 -20.32 -24.58 -52.72
CA ALA A 34 -19.43 -23.89 -51.80
C ALA A 34 -19.97 -23.90 -50.35
N PRO A 35 -19.14 -24.14 -49.31
CA PRO A 35 -19.59 -24.03 -47.93
C PRO A 35 -19.94 -22.58 -47.59
N ARG A 36 -21.09 -22.41 -46.94
CA ARG A 36 -21.73 -21.15 -46.57
C ARG A 36 -20.80 -20.21 -45.76
N ALA A 37 -20.29 -19.16 -46.38
CA ALA A 37 -19.69 -17.98 -45.71
C ALA A 37 -20.67 -17.14 -44.84
N ARG A 38 -21.88 -17.65 -44.58
CA ARG A 38 -22.94 -16.97 -43.80
C ARG A 38 -22.90 -17.28 -42.30
N SER A 39 -22.30 -18.39 -41.85
CA SER A 39 -22.26 -18.70 -40.40
C SER A 39 -21.16 -17.95 -39.66
N THR A 40 -19.99 -17.75 -40.27
CA THR A 40 -18.85 -17.03 -39.67
C THR A 40 -19.14 -15.54 -39.44
N ARG A 41 -19.87 -14.87 -40.35
CA ARG A 41 -20.29 -13.47 -40.17
C ARG A 41 -21.31 -13.28 -39.04
N ARG A 42 -22.16 -14.27 -38.78
CA ARG A 42 -23.13 -14.21 -37.67
C ARG A 42 -22.43 -14.41 -36.34
N VAL A 43 -21.53 -15.38 -36.24
CA VAL A 43 -20.71 -15.60 -35.03
C VAL A 43 -19.84 -14.38 -34.73
N ALA A 44 -19.17 -13.81 -35.72
CA ALA A 44 -18.37 -12.59 -35.54
C ALA A 44 -19.22 -11.37 -35.11
N ALA A 45 -20.43 -11.21 -35.64
CA ALA A 45 -21.34 -10.16 -35.21
C ALA A 45 -21.82 -10.35 -33.76
N PHE A 46 -22.15 -11.58 -33.34
CA PHE A 46 -22.51 -11.86 -31.94
C PHE A 46 -21.35 -11.63 -30.97
N ILE A 47 -20.12 -12.02 -31.34
CA ILE A 47 -18.92 -11.76 -30.54
C ILE A 47 -18.66 -10.24 -30.43
N LEU A 48 -18.78 -9.50 -31.54
CA LEU A 48 -18.58 -8.05 -31.55
C LEU A 48 -19.66 -7.32 -30.73
N THR A 49 -20.93 -7.70 -30.85
CA THR A 49 -22.01 -7.14 -30.05
C THR A 49 -21.86 -7.48 -28.56
N GLY A 50 -21.45 -8.71 -28.24
CA GLY A 50 -21.12 -9.09 -26.86
C GLY A 50 -19.97 -8.29 -26.27
N ALA A 51 -18.88 -8.13 -27.03
CA ALA A 51 -17.73 -7.31 -26.62
C ALA A 51 -18.11 -5.84 -26.44
N LEU A 52 -18.91 -5.25 -27.35
CA LEU A 52 -19.40 -3.89 -27.22
C LEU A 52 -20.32 -3.70 -26.01
N ALA A 53 -21.15 -4.70 -25.69
CA ALA A 53 -21.99 -4.66 -24.49
C ALA A 53 -21.14 -4.71 -23.20
N VAL A 54 -20.11 -5.56 -23.15
CA VAL A 54 -19.17 -5.61 -22.02
C VAL A 54 -18.41 -4.30 -21.87
N VAL A 55 -17.89 -3.73 -22.95
CA VAL A 55 -17.23 -2.41 -22.93
C VAL A 55 -18.19 -1.32 -22.46
N ALA A 56 -19.44 -1.31 -22.93
CA ALA A 56 -20.44 -0.33 -22.47
C ALA A 56 -20.77 -0.48 -20.98
N ILE A 57 -20.79 -1.71 -20.44
CA ILE A 57 -20.98 -1.97 -19.00
C ILE A 57 -19.79 -1.46 -18.20
N ILE A 58 -18.56 -1.76 -18.62
CA ILE A 58 -17.34 -1.28 -17.96
C ILE A 58 -17.29 0.25 -17.98
N VAL A 59 -17.50 0.86 -19.14
CA VAL A 59 -17.54 2.33 -19.28
C VAL A 59 -18.65 2.93 -18.43
N GLY A 60 -19.83 2.29 -18.39
CA GLY A 60 -20.94 2.73 -17.54
C GLY A 60 -20.59 2.68 -16.05
N ALA A 61 -19.93 1.61 -15.58
CA ALA A 61 -19.48 1.47 -14.20
C ALA A 61 -18.44 2.54 -13.84
N GLU A 62 -17.43 2.78 -14.69
CA GLU A 62 -16.43 3.82 -14.45
C GLU A 62 -17.04 5.24 -14.49
N VAL A 63 -17.98 5.51 -15.39
CA VAL A 63 -18.67 6.81 -15.42
C VAL A 63 -19.47 7.05 -14.14
N LEU A 64 -20.15 6.02 -13.62
CA LEU A 64 -20.87 6.13 -12.34
C LEU A 64 -19.91 6.37 -11.18
N ARG A 65 -18.79 5.63 -11.14
CA ARG A 65 -17.74 5.77 -10.12
C ARG A 65 -17.18 7.20 -10.08
N VAL A 66 -16.68 7.68 -11.22
CA VAL A 66 -16.12 9.03 -11.38
C VAL A 66 -17.15 10.13 -11.08
N SER A 67 -18.43 9.90 -11.41
CA SER A 67 -19.50 10.85 -11.07
C SER A 67 -19.76 10.89 -9.56
N GLY A 68 -19.69 9.74 -8.88
CA GLY A 68 -19.76 9.64 -7.42
C GLY A 68 -18.62 10.40 -6.75
N ASP A 69 -17.38 10.11 -7.16
CA ASP A 69 -16.17 10.79 -6.68
C ASP A 69 -16.30 12.32 -6.81
N THR A 70 -16.83 12.80 -7.95
CA THR A 70 -17.04 14.24 -8.19
C THR A 70 -18.03 14.88 -7.21
N ILE A 71 -19.10 14.17 -6.85
CA ILE A 71 -20.10 14.66 -5.88
C ILE A 71 -19.47 14.73 -4.49
N GLU A 72 -18.74 13.70 -4.10
CA GLU A 72 -18.08 13.58 -2.78
C GLU A 72 -17.06 14.70 -2.54
N GLN A 73 -16.32 15.10 -3.58
CA GLN A 73 -15.37 16.20 -3.50
C GLN A 73 -16.02 17.57 -3.20
N GLY A 74 -17.31 17.74 -3.49
CA GLY A 74 -18.04 18.99 -3.23
C GLY A 74 -18.24 19.29 -1.75
N ASP A 75 -18.39 18.26 -0.91
CA ASP A 75 -18.67 18.39 0.53
C ASP A 75 -17.50 17.87 1.42
N LEU A 76 -16.37 17.51 0.79
CA LEU A 76 -15.21 16.90 1.43
C LEU A 76 -14.77 17.67 2.69
N ALA A 77 -14.60 18.99 2.58
CA ALA A 77 -14.10 19.83 3.67
C ALA A 77 -14.94 19.70 4.96
N ALA A 78 -16.27 19.55 4.85
CA ALA A 78 -17.14 19.41 6.01
C ALA A 78 -16.91 18.09 6.76
N PHE A 79 -16.56 17.01 6.05
CA PHE A 79 -16.24 15.72 6.67
C PHE A 79 -14.92 15.78 7.46
N TYR A 80 -13.94 16.52 6.97
CA TYR A 80 -12.60 16.59 7.54
C TYR A 80 -12.39 17.75 8.53
N GLU A 81 -13.36 18.65 8.68
CA GLU A 81 -13.33 19.62 9.76
C GLU A 81 -13.46 18.90 11.12
N GLN A 82 -12.51 19.19 12.01
CA GLN A 82 -12.47 18.66 13.37
C GLN A 82 -13.81 18.96 14.07
N PRO A 83 -14.56 17.94 14.52
CA PRO A 83 -15.80 18.17 15.25
C PRO A 83 -15.53 18.95 16.54
N GLY A 84 -16.39 19.92 16.84
CA GLY A 84 -16.37 20.58 18.14
C GLY A 84 -16.73 19.60 19.27
N GLY A 85 -16.14 19.81 20.45
CA GLY A 85 -16.36 18.97 21.62
C GLY A 85 -15.10 18.21 22.05
N GLU A 86 -15.25 17.34 23.04
CA GLU A 86 -14.17 16.49 23.53
C GLU A 86 -14.01 15.27 22.62
N VAL A 87 -12.77 14.96 22.24
CA VAL A 87 -12.45 13.74 21.48
C VAL A 87 -12.69 12.53 22.39
N PRO A 88 -13.41 11.47 21.93
CA PRO A 88 -13.65 10.29 22.75
C PRO A 88 -12.35 9.68 23.27
N SER A 89 -12.28 9.43 24.58
CA SER A 89 -11.09 8.89 25.23
C SER A 89 -10.89 7.39 25.01
N THR A 90 -11.95 6.65 24.65
CA THR A 90 -11.84 5.25 24.24
C THR A 90 -11.25 5.19 22.83
N PRO A 91 -10.06 4.58 22.64
CA PRO A 91 -9.45 4.49 21.30
C PRO A 91 -10.30 3.63 20.36
N GLY A 92 -10.30 4.00 19.08
CA GLY A 92 -11.10 3.36 18.03
C GLY A 92 -12.59 3.69 18.05
N THR A 93 -13.05 4.69 18.81
CA THR A 93 -14.47 5.08 18.79
C THR A 93 -14.81 5.72 17.44
N LEU A 94 -15.83 5.21 16.75
CA LEU A 94 -16.30 5.81 15.49
C LEU A 94 -17.01 7.14 15.78
N VAL A 95 -16.46 8.24 15.27
CA VAL A 95 -16.96 9.60 15.50
C VAL A 95 -17.82 10.08 14.35
N ARG A 96 -17.41 9.80 13.11
CA ARG A 96 -18.13 10.18 11.89
C ARG A 96 -17.98 9.08 10.85
N SER A 97 -19.03 8.86 10.07
CA SER A 97 -18.96 8.03 8.87
C SER A 97 -19.79 8.66 7.75
N GLU A 98 -19.32 8.50 6.52
CA GLU A 98 -20.00 8.95 5.30
C GLU A 98 -19.86 7.86 4.26
N GLN A 99 -20.99 7.38 3.74
CA GLN A 99 -20.99 6.37 2.68
C GLN A 99 -20.54 6.99 1.36
N LEU A 100 -19.62 6.32 0.67
CA LEU A 100 -19.11 6.72 -0.63
C LEU A 100 -19.95 6.09 -1.74
N LEU A 101 -20.12 6.84 -2.82
CA LEU A 101 -20.81 6.49 -4.05
C LEU A 101 -19.83 5.94 -5.10
N GLY A 102 -18.60 6.47 -5.15
CA GLY A 102 -17.55 6.12 -6.10
C GLY A 102 -16.81 4.81 -5.81
N THR A 103 -17.52 3.75 -5.43
CA THR A 103 -16.89 2.55 -4.85
C THR A 103 -16.33 1.56 -5.88
N PRO A 104 -15.35 0.72 -5.50
CA PRO A 104 -14.91 -0.39 -6.33
C PRO A 104 -16.07 -1.36 -6.64
N VAL A 105 -16.03 -1.98 -7.83
CA VAL A 105 -17.08 -2.90 -8.26
C VAL A 105 -17.27 -4.06 -7.27
N GLY A 106 -18.53 -4.32 -6.90
CA GLY A 106 -18.88 -5.39 -5.95
C GLY A 106 -18.54 -5.06 -4.51
N SER A 107 -18.54 -3.77 -4.16
CA SER A 107 -18.26 -3.31 -2.80
C SER A 107 -19.03 -2.04 -2.45
N GLN A 108 -19.18 -1.81 -1.15
CA GLN A 108 -19.59 -0.54 -0.57
C GLN A 108 -18.40 0.04 0.20
N ALA A 109 -18.35 1.36 0.35
CA ALA A 109 -17.28 2.00 1.09
C ALA A 109 -17.76 3.20 1.90
N TRP A 110 -16.97 3.54 2.93
CA TRP A 110 -17.23 4.67 3.81
C TRP A 110 -15.93 5.42 4.09
N ARG A 111 -15.99 6.75 4.10
CA ARG A 111 -15.02 7.58 4.84
C ARG A 111 -15.38 7.50 6.32
N ILE A 112 -14.37 7.33 7.17
CA ILE A 112 -14.54 7.28 8.63
C ILE A 112 -13.63 8.28 9.33
N MET A 113 -14.08 8.77 10.48
CA MET A 113 -13.28 9.52 11.45
C MET A 113 -13.45 8.82 12.79
N TYR A 114 -12.35 8.55 13.48
CA TYR A 114 -12.34 7.80 14.72
C TYR A 114 -11.32 8.35 15.71
N SER A 115 -11.53 8.06 17.00
CA SER A 115 -10.55 8.42 18.03
C SER A 115 -9.36 7.48 18.04
N SER A 116 -8.18 7.99 18.36
CA SER A 116 -6.98 7.21 18.68
C SER A 116 -6.22 7.88 19.84
N THR A 117 -4.96 7.53 20.06
CA THR A 117 -4.17 7.97 21.22
C THR A 117 -2.77 8.43 20.81
N ASP A 118 -2.44 9.68 21.12
CA ASP A 118 -1.09 10.23 20.91
C ASP A 118 -0.08 9.66 21.94
N LEU A 119 1.22 9.92 21.76
CA LEU A 119 2.30 9.35 22.59
C LEU A 119 2.12 9.62 24.08
N ASP A 120 1.62 10.80 24.45
CA ASP A 120 1.39 11.23 25.83
C ASP A 120 0.08 10.71 26.43
N GLY A 121 -0.70 9.93 25.68
CA GLY A 121 -2.02 9.42 26.08
C GLY A 121 -3.18 10.34 25.72
N THR A 122 -2.94 11.47 25.08
CA THR A 122 -3.99 12.41 24.67
C THR A 122 -4.90 11.79 23.60
N PRO A 123 -6.24 11.82 23.77
CA PRO A 123 -7.16 11.41 22.73
C PRO A 123 -7.08 12.33 21.50
N VAL A 124 -6.92 11.72 20.33
CA VAL A 124 -6.79 12.42 19.03
C VAL A 124 -7.74 11.81 18.01
N LEU A 125 -7.97 12.50 16.89
CA LEU A 125 -8.81 11.98 15.79
C LEU A 125 -7.94 11.58 14.61
N VAL A 126 -8.34 10.51 13.94
CA VAL A 126 -7.73 9.98 12.71
C VAL A 126 -8.85 9.69 11.71
N THR A 127 -8.55 9.78 10.42
CA THR A 127 -9.47 9.42 9.34
C THR A 127 -9.01 8.19 8.57
N GLY A 128 -9.88 7.67 7.72
CA GLY A 128 -9.57 6.56 6.84
C GLY A 128 -10.76 6.17 5.98
N VAL A 129 -10.61 5.08 5.25
CA VAL A 129 -11.71 4.46 4.49
C VAL A 129 -11.93 3.01 4.89
N VAL A 130 -13.19 2.58 4.87
CA VAL A 130 -13.61 1.19 5.02
C VAL A 130 -14.22 0.73 3.70
N VAL A 131 -13.75 -0.38 3.15
CA VAL A 131 -14.27 -1.00 1.92
C VAL A 131 -14.75 -2.40 2.25
N VAL A 132 -16.01 -2.68 1.90
CA VAL A 132 -16.72 -3.89 2.30
C VAL A 132 -17.19 -4.60 1.05
N PRO A 133 -16.83 -5.87 0.83
CA PRO A 133 -17.30 -6.61 -0.32
C PRO A 133 -18.79 -6.90 -0.18
N ASP A 134 -19.49 -6.92 -1.31
CA ASP A 134 -20.90 -7.31 -1.34
C ASP A 134 -21.09 -8.77 -0.88
N GLY A 135 -22.32 -9.09 -0.45
CA GLY A 135 -22.70 -10.42 0.01
C GLY A 135 -22.74 -10.58 1.53
N GLU A 136 -23.14 -11.76 1.99
CA GLU A 136 -23.29 -12.06 3.41
C GLU A 136 -21.93 -12.28 4.07
N ALA A 137 -21.78 -11.76 5.30
CA ALA A 137 -20.61 -12.02 6.12
C ALA A 137 -20.71 -13.41 6.79
N PRO A 138 -19.57 -14.09 7.05
CA PRO A 138 -19.56 -15.31 7.84
C PRO A 138 -20.12 -15.13 9.26
N ALA A 139 -20.53 -16.23 9.89
CA ALA A 139 -20.94 -16.22 11.29
C ALA A 139 -19.74 -15.83 12.18
N GLY A 140 -19.77 -14.62 12.75
CA GLY A 140 -18.66 -14.04 13.52
C GLY A 140 -18.05 -12.77 12.90
N GLY A 141 -18.53 -12.36 11.72
CA GLY A 141 -18.01 -11.20 10.99
C GLY A 141 -16.94 -11.58 9.96
N ARG A 142 -16.52 -10.59 9.18
CA ARG A 142 -15.47 -10.68 8.18
C ARG A 142 -14.11 -10.52 8.85
N THR A 143 -13.12 -11.28 8.39
CA THR A 143 -11.71 -10.94 8.65
C THR A 143 -11.47 -9.51 8.17
N VAL A 144 -10.75 -8.72 8.96
CA VAL A 144 -10.44 -7.33 8.65
C VAL A 144 -9.01 -7.24 8.14
N LEU A 145 -8.83 -6.70 6.94
CA LEU A 145 -7.52 -6.23 6.50
C LEU A 145 -7.31 -4.81 7.05
N ALA A 146 -6.40 -4.63 7.99
CA ALA A 146 -5.93 -3.31 8.37
C ALA A 146 -4.73 -2.95 7.50
N TRP A 147 -4.93 -1.98 6.60
CA TRP A 147 -3.93 -1.57 5.64
C TRP A 147 -3.27 -0.25 6.04
N GLY A 148 -1.94 -0.25 6.03
CA GLY A 148 -1.12 0.95 6.21
C GLY A 148 -0.54 1.42 4.88
N HIS A 149 -0.77 2.69 4.53
CA HIS A 149 -0.29 3.25 3.27
C HIS A 149 1.22 3.54 3.26
N PRO A 150 1.90 3.46 2.09
CA PRO A 150 3.23 4.02 1.92
C PRO A 150 3.19 5.54 2.01
N THR A 151 4.34 6.21 2.05
CA THR A 151 4.41 7.67 2.19
C THR A 151 3.57 8.41 1.14
N THR A 152 2.61 9.23 1.60
CA THR A 152 1.82 10.14 0.74
C THR A 152 2.13 11.61 0.99
N GLY A 153 2.65 11.95 2.17
CA GLY A 153 2.97 13.30 2.61
C GLY A 153 2.62 13.48 4.09
N THR A 154 2.61 14.72 4.56
CA THR A 154 2.34 15.06 5.97
C THR A 154 1.28 16.14 6.16
N ASP A 155 0.94 16.87 5.09
CA ASP A 155 -0.13 17.86 5.12
C ASP A 155 -1.50 17.16 5.25
N PRO A 156 -2.50 17.77 5.91
CA PRO A 156 -3.85 17.21 5.98
C PRO A 156 -4.42 16.79 4.62
N SER A 157 -4.11 17.53 3.55
CA SER A 157 -4.54 17.22 2.19
C SER A 157 -3.91 15.96 1.58
N CYS A 158 -2.83 15.43 2.18
CA CYS A 158 -2.13 14.23 1.71
C CYS A 158 -2.73 12.91 2.23
N ALA A 159 -3.77 12.98 3.07
CA ALA A 159 -4.51 11.81 3.52
C ALA A 159 -5.09 11.03 2.33
N PRO A 160 -4.80 9.73 2.17
CA PRO A 160 -5.38 8.91 1.11
C PRO A 160 -6.91 8.97 1.05
N SER A 161 -7.59 9.03 2.20
CA SER A 161 -9.06 9.09 2.24
C SER A 161 -9.65 10.36 1.60
N ARG A 162 -8.86 11.44 1.48
CA ARG A 162 -9.27 12.69 0.82
C ARG A 162 -9.10 12.67 -0.69
N ALA A 163 -8.36 11.70 -1.22
CA ALA A 163 -8.08 11.62 -2.65
C ALA A 163 -9.37 11.51 -3.47
N PHE A 164 -9.31 11.91 -4.73
CA PHE A 164 -10.43 11.76 -5.67
C PHE A 164 -10.88 10.29 -5.77
N ASP A 165 -9.92 9.37 -5.79
CA ASP A 165 -10.13 7.93 -5.73
C ASP A 165 -9.31 7.40 -4.54
N PRO A 166 -9.92 7.24 -3.34
CA PRO A 166 -9.21 6.82 -2.14
C PRO A 166 -8.78 5.34 -2.15
N PHE A 167 -9.13 4.60 -3.21
CA PHE A 167 -8.89 3.16 -3.31
C PHE A 167 -7.73 2.78 -4.21
N ILE A 168 -7.34 3.66 -5.14
CA ILE A 168 -6.38 3.35 -6.22
C ILE A 168 -5.00 2.90 -5.70
N GLY A 169 -4.61 3.40 -4.52
CA GLY A 169 -3.32 3.11 -3.89
C GLY A 169 -3.33 1.91 -2.93
N ILE A 170 -4.48 1.31 -2.62
CA ILE A 170 -4.56 0.20 -1.66
C ILE A 170 -4.06 -1.09 -2.34
N GLU A 171 -2.80 -1.46 -2.09
CA GLU A 171 -2.17 -2.58 -2.79
C GLU A 171 -2.85 -3.91 -2.42
N GLY A 172 -3.35 -4.63 -3.42
CA GLY A 172 -4.04 -5.90 -3.22
C GLY A 172 -5.50 -5.80 -2.77
N MET A 173 -6.12 -4.61 -2.74
CA MET A 173 -7.52 -4.44 -2.30
C MET A 173 -8.49 -5.45 -2.95
N ARG A 174 -8.43 -5.64 -4.28
CA ARG A 174 -9.33 -6.56 -4.97
C ARG A 174 -9.17 -8.01 -4.48
N LEU A 175 -7.93 -8.47 -4.32
CA LEU A 175 -7.62 -9.79 -3.79
C LEU A 175 -8.24 -9.97 -2.40
N MET A 176 -8.16 -8.95 -1.54
CA MET A 176 -8.68 -9.02 -0.18
C MET A 176 -10.22 -9.03 -0.16
N LEU A 177 -10.85 -8.22 -1.01
CA LEU A 177 -12.30 -8.24 -1.20
C LEU A 177 -12.80 -9.58 -1.76
N ASP A 178 -12.06 -10.20 -2.69
CA ASP A 178 -12.36 -11.53 -3.24
C ASP A 178 -12.29 -12.64 -2.18
N ARG A 179 -11.44 -12.48 -1.17
CA ARG A 179 -11.40 -13.35 0.02
C ARG A 179 -12.53 -13.08 1.01
N GLY A 180 -13.37 -12.07 0.75
CA GLY A 180 -14.47 -11.66 1.61
C GLY A 180 -14.05 -10.79 2.80
N TYR A 181 -12.82 -10.25 2.79
CA TYR A 181 -12.32 -9.40 3.88
C TYR A 181 -12.93 -8.01 3.81
N THR A 182 -13.20 -7.42 4.98
CA THR A 182 -13.41 -5.98 5.08
C THR A 182 -12.05 -5.30 5.10
N VAL A 183 -11.84 -4.33 4.23
CA VAL A 183 -10.60 -3.55 4.19
C VAL A 183 -10.81 -2.26 4.97
N VAL A 184 -9.93 -1.95 5.90
CA VAL A 184 -9.83 -0.63 6.53
C VAL A 184 -8.45 -0.04 6.27
N ALA A 185 -8.41 1.17 5.72
CA ALA A 185 -7.22 1.91 5.37
C ALA A 185 -7.19 3.21 6.18
N THR A 186 -6.25 3.31 7.12
CA THR A 186 -6.06 4.50 7.97
C THR A 186 -5.24 5.56 7.25
N ASP A 187 -5.48 6.85 7.52
CA ASP A 187 -4.64 7.97 7.05
C ASP A 187 -3.50 8.32 7.99
N TYR A 188 -3.41 7.71 9.19
CA TYR A 188 -2.53 8.10 10.29
C TYR A 188 -2.81 9.45 10.95
N LEU A 189 -2.32 9.59 12.19
CA LEU A 189 -2.41 10.80 12.99
C LEU A 189 -1.74 12.00 12.30
N GLY A 190 -2.41 13.15 12.36
CA GLY A 190 -1.92 14.41 11.81
C GLY A 190 -2.28 14.62 10.34
N MET A 191 -2.82 13.61 9.66
CA MET A 191 -3.36 13.73 8.32
C MET A 191 -4.89 13.85 8.32
N GLY A 192 -5.42 14.34 7.20
CA GLY A 192 -6.85 14.36 6.92
C GLY A 192 -7.59 15.51 7.57
N ILE A 193 -7.43 15.71 8.88
CA ILE A 193 -8.29 16.56 9.69
C ILE A 193 -7.73 17.98 9.83
N GLU A 194 -8.60 18.96 9.64
CA GLU A 194 -8.28 20.38 9.80
C GLU A 194 -9.16 21.01 10.89
N THR A 195 -8.61 21.92 11.67
CA THR A 195 -9.36 22.77 12.60
C THR A 195 -10.19 23.80 11.82
N ALA A 196 -11.18 24.41 12.47
CA ALA A 196 -12.04 25.42 11.84
C ALA A 196 -11.29 26.65 11.30
N ASP A 197 -10.06 26.92 11.79
CA ASP A 197 -9.17 27.98 11.26
C ASP A 197 -8.21 27.48 10.16
N GLY A 198 -8.44 26.27 9.63
CA GLY A 198 -7.71 25.70 8.49
C GLY A 198 -6.29 25.22 8.83
N LYS A 199 -6.04 24.85 10.09
CA LYS A 199 -4.76 24.27 10.50
C LYS A 199 -4.89 22.77 10.64
N GLN A 200 -3.78 22.06 10.52
CA GLN A 200 -3.70 20.65 10.84
C GLN A 200 -4.16 20.37 12.29
N ALA A 201 -5.06 19.41 12.45
CA ALA A 201 -5.49 18.92 13.75
C ALA A 201 -4.57 17.78 14.23
N GLY A 202 -4.10 17.87 15.48
CA GLY A 202 -3.09 16.95 16.00
C GLY A 202 -1.68 17.23 15.47
N LEU A 203 -0.69 16.51 15.99
CA LEU A 203 0.68 16.60 15.51
C LEU A 203 0.90 15.66 14.33
N ASP A 204 1.65 16.12 13.32
CA ASP A 204 2.22 15.24 12.30
C ASP A 204 3.06 14.16 12.99
N SER A 205 2.75 12.90 12.68
CA SER A 205 3.37 11.72 13.28
C SER A 205 4.07 10.83 12.23
N TYR A 206 4.54 11.43 11.13
CA TYR A 206 5.27 10.71 10.09
C TYR A 206 6.45 9.92 10.65
N LEU A 207 6.43 8.59 10.39
CA LEU A 207 7.39 7.61 10.89
C LEU A 207 7.52 7.48 12.42
N VAL A 208 6.55 7.99 13.18
CA VAL A 208 6.41 7.68 14.61
C VAL A 208 5.75 6.30 14.75
N GLY A 209 6.40 5.37 15.42
CA GLY A 209 5.99 3.95 15.51
C GLY A 209 4.67 3.76 16.24
N ASP A 210 4.63 4.16 17.50
CA ASP A 210 3.49 3.92 18.38
C ASP A 210 2.20 4.57 17.85
N THR A 211 2.24 5.82 17.38
CA THR A 211 1.04 6.49 16.86
C THR A 211 0.55 5.85 15.56
N ALA A 212 1.45 5.35 14.71
CA ALA A 212 1.09 4.61 13.51
C ALA A 212 0.46 3.25 13.86
N ALA A 213 1.02 2.51 14.82
CA ALA A 213 0.43 1.27 15.33
C ALA A 213 -0.99 1.47 15.85
N ARG A 214 -1.17 2.47 16.71
CA ARG A 214 -2.46 2.81 17.31
C ARG A 214 -3.46 3.21 16.23
N SER A 215 -3.05 4.04 15.26
CA SER A 215 -3.90 4.43 14.12
C SER A 215 -4.39 3.21 13.33
N VAL A 216 -3.50 2.23 13.06
CA VAL A 216 -3.86 0.97 12.36
C VAL A 216 -4.83 0.13 13.19
N LEU A 217 -4.53 -0.14 14.46
CA LEU A 217 -5.37 -0.98 15.34
C LEU A 217 -6.73 -0.34 15.64
N ASP A 218 -6.75 0.97 15.89
CA ASP A 218 -7.98 1.71 16.17
C ASP A 218 -8.88 1.86 14.94
N SER A 219 -8.31 1.82 13.73
CA SER A 219 -9.10 1.78 12.50
C SER A 219 -9.95 0.50 12.42
N VAL A 220 -9.44 -0.63 12.90
CA VAL A 220 -10.18 -1.89 12.99
C VAL A 220 -11.32 -1.76 13.99
N ARG A 221 -11.06 -1.22 15.18
CA ARG A 221 -12.09 -0.96 16.21
C ARG A 221 -13.19 -0.03 15.70
N ALA A 222 -12.84 0.98 14.90
CA ALA A 222 -13.80 1.89 14.29
C ALA A 222 -14.64 1.17 13.23
N ALA A 223 -14.01 0.32 12.41
CA ALA A 223 -14.72 -0.52 11.44
C ALA A 223 -15.69 -1.50 12.11
N GLN A 224 -15.36 -2.07 13.27
CA GLN A 224 -16.26 -2.93 14.05
C GLN A 224 -17.53 -2.21 14.54
N GLN A 225 -17.47 -0.88 14.71
CA GLN A 225 -18.64 -0.07 15.08
C GLN A 225 -19.50 0.34 13.88
N LEU A 226 -19.00 0.19 12.65
CA LEU A 226 -19.76 0.43 11.45
C LEU A 226 -20.56 -0.83 11.08
N GLU A 227 -21.87 -0.84 11.34
CA GLU A 227 -22.74 -2.02 11.14
C GLU A 227 -22.59 -2.62 9.74
N ALA A 228 -22.51 -1.78 8.70
CA ALA A 228 -22.37 -2.22 7.32
C ALA A 228 -21.03 -2.94 7.04
N ALA A 229 -20.00 -2.70 7.84
CA ALA A 229 -18.69 -3.31 7.68
C ALA A 229 -18.64 -4.78 8.06
N GLN A 230 -19.54 -5.21 8.98
CA GLN A 230 -19.57 -6.58 9.50
C GLN A 230 -18.18 -7.06 9.93
N ALA A 231 -17.33 -6.15 10.43
CA ALA A 231 -15.95 -6.43 10.80
C ALA A 231 -15.90 -7.32 12.06
N GLY A 232 -15.19 -8.43 11.98
CA GLY A 232 -14.95 -9.36 13.10
C GLY A 232 -13.66 -9.03 13.86
N ASP A 233 -13.20 -9.97 14.69
CA ASP A 233 -11.99 -9.82 15.51
C ASP A 233 -10.71 -10.32 14.83
N ASP A 234 -10.83 -11.13 13.78
CA ASP A 234 -9.67 -11.67 13.05
C ASP A 234 -9.10 -10.59 12.13
N VAL A 235 -7.82 -10.28 12.29
CA VAL A 235 -7.14 -9.18 11.60
C VAL A 235 -5.95 -9.68 10.81
N VAL A 236 -5.87 -9.24 9.55
CA VAL A 236 -4.66 -9.32 8.73
C VAL A 236 -4.08 -7.92 8.62
N LEU A 237 -2.80 -7.76 8.95
CA LEU A 237 -2.10 -6.50 8.78
C LEU A 237 -1.33 -6.52 7.46
N TRP A 238 -1.47 -5.48 6.64
CA TRP A 238 -0.76 -5.36 5.35
C TRP A 238 -0.25 -3.93 5.13
N GLY A 239 0.99 -3.77 4.71
CA GLY A 239 1.52 -2.45 4.40
C GLY A 239 2.79 -2.48 3.59
N HIS A 240 3.09 -1.35 2.96
CA HIS A 240 4.24 -1.17 2.10
C HIS A 240 5.07 0.05 2.54
N SER A 241 6.41 -0.03 2.51
CA SER A 241 7.30 1.08 2.83
C SER A 241 7.06 1.63 4.25
N GLN A 242 6.68 2.91 4.41
CA GLN A 242 6.18 3.45 5.68
C GLN A 242 5.05 2.60 6.28
N GLY A 243 4.08 2.20 5.46
CA GLY A 243 2.96 1.39 5.89
C GLY A 243 3.39 0.00 6.35
N GLY A 244 4.43 -0.55 5.72
CA GLY A 244 5.09 -1.79 6.15
C GLY A 244 5.65 -1.68 7.56
N ARG A 245 6.30 -0.55 7.87
CA ARG A 245 6.76 -0.24 9.24
C ARG A 245 5.57 -0.08 10.21
N ALA A 246 4.53 0.63 9.80
CA ALA A 246 3.34 0.86 10.63
C ALA A 246 2.66 -0.45 11.04
N VAL A 247 2.51 -1.40 10.12
CA VAL A 247 1.90 -2.70 10.44
C VAL A 247 2.79 -3.61 11.28
N LEU A 248 4.12 -3.50 11.15
CA LEU A 248 5.05 -4.18 12.04
C LEU A 248 4.93 -3.65 13.47
N PHE A 249 4.89 -2.33 13.66
CA PHE A 249 4.63 -1.73 14.98
C PHE A 249 3.25 -2.14 15.52
N ALA A 250 2.20 -2.14 14.67
CA ALA A 250 0.88 -2.59 15.07
C ALA A 250 0.88 -4.04 15.58
N ALA A 251 1.62 -4.94 14.91
CA ALA A 251 1.78 -6.32 15.35
C ALA A 251 2.48 -6.42 16.71
N GLN A 252 3.54 -5.63 16.94
CA GLN A 252 4.30 -5.60 18.18
C GLN A 252 3.49 -5.04 19.37
N GLU A 253 2.56 -4.12 19.11
CA GLU A 253 1.75 -3.49 20.16
C GLU A 253 0.43 -4.22 20.44
N ALA A 254 -0.11 -4.96 19.47
CA ALA A 254 -1.46 -5.53 19.49
C ALA A 254 -1.82 -6.20 20.81
N SER A 255 -0.97 -7.09 21.34
CA SER A 255 -1.27 -7.83 22.58
C SER A 255 -1.40 -6.94 23.83
N SER A 256 -0.81 -5.74 23.81
CA SER A 256 -0.85 -4.79 24.92
C SER A 256 -1.85 -3.66 24.73
N TYR A 257 -2.03 -3.21 23.48
CA TYR A 257 -2.87 -2.05 23.14
C TYR A 257 -4.28 -2.44 22.70
N ALA A 258 -4.42 -3.54 21.96
CA ALA A 258 -5.68 -4.06 21.42
C ALA A 258 -5.81 -5.58 21.59
N PRO A 259 -5.75 -6.10 22.83
CA PRO A 259 -5.73 -7.53 23.11
C PRO A 259 -6.98 -8.29 22.66
N GLU A 260 -8.07 -7.59 22.37
CA GLU A 260 -9.30 -8.15 21.81
C GLU A 260 -9.20 -8.49 20.32
N LEU A 261 -8.26 -7.86 19.58
CA LEU A 261 -8.03 -8.13 18.16
C LEU A 261 -7.10 -9.33 17.99
N LYS A 262 -7.49 -10.26 17.12
CA LYS A 262 -6.73 -11.47 16.82
C LYS A 262 -5.91 -11.26 15.55
N ILE A 263 -4.65 -10.89 15.72
CA ILE A 263 -3.73 -10.76 14.58
C ILE A 263 -3.45 -12.16 14.03
N ALA A 264 -4.06 -12.49 12.89
CA ALA A 264 -3.97 -13.79 12.25
C ALA A 264 -2.77 -13.89 11.30
N ALA A 265 -2.36 -12.76 10.72
CA ALA A 265 -1.23 -12.67 9.82
C ALA A 265 -0.72 -11.22 9.73
N VAL A 266 0.59 -11.07 9.55
CA VAL A 266 1.25 -9.80 9.29
C VAL A 266 1.97 -9.91 7.96
N ALA A 267 1.78 -8.95 7.07
CA ALA A 267 2.46 -8.91 5.80
C ALA A 267 3.03 -7.50 5.56
N ALA A 268 4.27 -7.44 5.07
CA ALA A 268 4.93 -6.19 4.75
C ALA A 268 5.72 -6.30 3.44
N ALA A 269 5.61 -5.30 2.57
CA ALA A 269 6.46 -5.16 1.39
C ALA A 269 7.46 -4.01 1.59
N ALA A 270 8.73 -4.25 1.29
CA ALA A 270 9.85 -3.31 1.44
C ALA A 270 9.68 -2.39 2.66
N PRO A 271 9.50 -2.95 3.87
CA PRO A 271 9.17 -2.13 5.02
C PRO A 271 10.32 -1.19 5.36
N ALA A 272 10.01 0.06 5.71
CA ALA A 272 10.96 0.99 6.32
C ALA A 272 11.29 0.56 7.77
N ALA A 273 11.75 -0.68 7.94
CA ALA A 273 11.86 -1.34 9.23
C ALA A 273 13.04 -0.83 10.07
N ASP A 274 14.11 -0.35 9.44
CA ASP A 274 15.29 0.21 10.11
C ASP A 274 15.50 1.65 9.63
N LEU A 275 15.01 2.61 10.42
CA LEU A 275 15.10 4.03 10.07
C LEU A 275 16.55 4.54 10.16
N THR A 276 17.39 3.93 11.00
CA THR A 276 18.81 4.28 11.09
C THR A 276 19.51 3.98 9.77
N LYS A 277 19.31 2.77 9.23
CA LYS A 277 19.87 2.39 7.92
C LYS A 277 19.24 3.12 6.75
N LEU A 278 17.92 3.32 6.77
CA LEU A 278 17.22 4.07 5.73
C LEU A 278 17.76 5.50 5.66
N MET A 279 17.82 6.22 6.79
CA MET A 279 18.34 7.59 6.78
C MET A 279 19.83 7.61 6.42
N GLY A 280 20.63 6.71 7.00
CA GLY A 280 22.07 6.64 6.75
C GLY A 280 22.45 6.36 5.30
N SER A 281 21.65 5.56 4.59
CA SER A 281 21.89 5.22 3.18
C SER A 281 21.56 6.37 2.21
N HIS A 282 20.73 7.33 2.65
CA HIS A 282 20.16 8.36 1.80
C HIS A 282 20.55 9.79 2.18
N LEU A 283 21.48 10.00 3.13
CA LEU A 283 21.89 11.33 3.59
C LEU A 283 22.30 12.29 2.45
N ASP A 284 22.83 11.75 1.36
CA ASP A 284 23.40 12.49 0.22
C ASP A 284 22.57 12.37 -1.07
N ASP A 285 21.27 12.03 -1.00
CA ASP A 285 20.39 12.00 -2.16
C ASP A 285 19.02 12.64 -1.93
N ILE A 286 18.21 12.69 -3.00
CA ILE A 286 16.89 13.32 -2.96
C ILE A 286 15.90 12.60 -2.03
N SER A 287 16.01 11.27 -1.91
CA SER A 287 15.13 10.49 -1.03
C SER A 287 15.36 10.85 0.42
N GLY A 288 16.63 11.02 0.83
CA GLY A 288 16.95 11.43 2.19
C GLY A 288 16.50 12.86 2.51
N VAL A 289 16.59 13.79 1.55
CA VAL A 289 16.03 15.14 1.71
C VAL A 289 14.51 15.10 1.89
N THR A 290 13.80 14.39 1.02
CA THR A 290 12.32 14.31 1.07
C THR A 290 11.82 13.57 2.31
N ILE A 291 12.36 12.40 2.62
CA ILE A 291 11.94 11.65 3.81
C ILE A 291 12.36 12.38 5.08
N GLY A 292 13.57 12.96 5.09
CA GLY A 292 14.09 13.73 6.21
C GLY A 292 13.28 15.01 6.48
N SER A 293 12.76 15.69 5.46
CA SER A 293 11.93 16.88 5.66
C SER A 293 10.65 16.55 6.42
N TYR A 294 10.01 15.43 6.10
CA TYR A 294 8.83 14.93 6.81
C TYR A 294 9.21 14.42 8.21
N ALA A 295 10.14 13.46 8.30
CA ALA A 295 10.46 12.75 9.54
C ALA A 295 11.04 13.65 10.62
N PHE A 296 12.04 14.47 10.29
CA PHE A 296 12.68 15.31 11.31
C PHE A 296 11.74 16.42 11.80
N ALA A 297 10.87 16.96 10.93
CA ALA A 297 9.86 17.92 11.32
C ALA A 297 8.79 17.31 12.24
N ALA A 298 8.34 16.08 11.94
CA ALA A 298 7.42 15.34 12.80
C ALA A 298 8.07 15.06 14.16
N PHE A 299 9.29 14.51 14.17
CA PHE A 299 10.00 14.14 15.40
C PHE A 299 10.29 15.36 16.29
N ALA A 300 10.69 16.50 15.70
CA ALA A 300 10.89 17.74 16.47
C ALA A 300 9.63 18.24 17.17
N LYS A 301 8.44 17.97 16.62
CA LYS A 301 7.16 18.35 17.24
C LYS A 301 6.71 17.31 18.27
N VAL A 302 6.72 16.04 17.89
CA VAL A 302 6.23 14.91 18.71
C VAL A 302 7.11 14.68 19.93
N TYR A 303 8.42 14.84 19.80
CA TYR A 303 9.39 14.66 20.88
C TYR A 303 9.94 15.99 21.43
N ALA A 304 9.17 17.08 21.34
CA ALA A 304 9.61 18.41 21.77
C ALA A 304 10.03 18.49 23.26
N ASP A 305 9.50 17.59 24.10
CA ASP A 305 9.88 17.49 25.52
C ASP A 305 11.23 16.77 25.75
N VAL A 306 11.80 16.14 24.72
CA VAL A 306 13.11 15.49 24.78
C VAL A 306 14.20 16.53 24.52
N PRO A 307 15.10 16.81 25.49
CA PRO A 307 16.12 17.83 25.31
C PRO A 307 17.04 17.56 24.11
N GLY A 308 17.14 18.53 23.20
CA GLY A 308 18.01 18.45 22.03
C GLY A 308 17.32 18.00 20.74
N VAL A 309 16.03 17.66 20.76
CA VAL A 309 15.25 17.36 19.55
C VAL A 309 14.74 18.65 18.90
N GLU A 310 15.67 19.45 18.37
CA GLU A 310 15.36 20.70 17.68
C GLU A 310 15.94 20.65 16.26
N LEU A 311 15.20 21.08 15.23
CA LEU A 311 15.70 21.02 13.85
C LEU A 311 17.10 21.66 13.66
N PRO A 312 17.43 22.83 14.26
CA PRO A 312 18.78 23.40 14.18
C PRO A 312 19.92 22.53 14.73
N SER A 313 19.61 21.47 15.48
CA SER A 313 20.62 20.52 15.96
C SER A 313 21.10 19.52 14.90
N ILE A 314 20.34 19.33 13.81
CA ILE A 314 20.69 18.37 12.75
C ILE A 314 20.54 18.91 11.34
N LEU A 315 19.75 19.96 11.11
CA LEU A 315 19.49 20.50 9.78
C LEU A 315 20.25 21.81 9.54
N THR A 316 20.62 22.06 8.28
CA THR A 316 21.19 23.35 7.89
C THR A 316 20.11 24.45 7.90
N PRO A 317 20.47 25.73 8.03
CA PRO A 317 19.50 26.83 7.96
C PRO A 317 18.67 26.82 6.67
N ALA A 318 19.28 26.46 5.53
CA ALA A 318 18.60 26.37 4.24
C ALA A 318 17.57 25.23 4.22
N ALA A 319 17.89 24.08 4.82
CA ALA A 319 16.94 22.98 4.97
C ALA A 319 15.75 23.40 5.84
N ILE A 320 15.99 24.01 7.00
CA ILE A 320 14.94 24.46 7.92
C ILE A 320 14.01 25.48 7.26
N GLU A 321 14.55 26.39 6.45
CA GLU A 321 13.75 27.37 5.71
C GLU A 321 12.81 26.70 4.69
N LYS A 322 13.25 25.60 4.05
CA LYS A 322 12.51 24.91 3.00
C LYS A 322 11.60 23.79 3.49
N THR A 323 11.84 23.22 4.67
CA THR A 323 11.04 22.14 5.24
C THR A 323 9.53 22.45 5.28
N PRO A 324 9.06 23.64 5.71
CA PRO A 324 7.62 23.92 5.72
C PRO A 324 6.98 23.91 4.32
N GLU A 325 7.69 24.39 3.31
CA GLU A 325 7.24 24.39 1.91
C GLU A 325 7.14 22.96 1.39
N MET A 326 8.19 22.15 1.59
CA MET A 326 8.18 20.73 1.23
C MET A 326 7.06 19.96 1.95
N ASN A 327 6.85 20.24 3.23
CA ASN A 327 5.87 19.51 4.05
C ASN A 327 4.41 19.90 3.76
N SER A 328 4.18 20.96 2.97
CA SER A 328 2.87 21.30 2.42
C SER A 328 2.53 20.56 1.12
N LEU A 329 3.49 19.84 0.55
CA LEU A 329 3.34 19.11 -0.71
C LEU A 329 3.17 17.61 -0.48
N CYS A 330 2.25 17.01 -1.22
CA CYS A 330 2.03 15.57 -1.19
C CYS A 330 2.95 14.85 -2.17
N LEU A 331 3.57 13.76 -1.72
CA LEU A 331 4.63 13.05 -2.44
C LEU A 331 4.21 12.65 -3.85
N LEU A 332 3.05 12.00 -3.98
CA LEU A 332 2.62 11.40 -5.26
C LEU A 332 2.09 12.44 -6.26
N SER A 333 1.44 13.51 -5.79
CA SER A 333 0.84 14.53 -6.66
C SER A 333 1.78 15.69 -6.97
N SER A 334 2.80 15.92 -6.13
CA SER A 334 3.68 17.09 -6.19
C SER A 334 5.17 16.71 -6.26
N LEU A 335 5.50 15.49 -6.69
CA LEU A 335 6.87 14.97 -6.72
C LEU A 335 7.86 15.90 -7.45
N THR A 336 7.45 16.47 -8.59
CA THR A 336 8.30 17.39 -9.35
C THR A 336 8.65 18.63 -8.54
N GLU A 337 7.67 19.25 -7.89
CA GLU A 337 7.87 20.46 -7.08
C GLU A 337 8.69 20.15 -5.82
N LEU A 338 8.41 19.02 -5.17
CA LEU A 338 9.24 18.49 -4.07
C LEU A 338 10.70 18.32 -4.49
N HIS A 339 10.96 17.77 -5.68
CA HIS A 339 12.31 17.62 -6.20
C HIS A 339 12.93 18.97 -6.59
N GLU A 340 12.18 19.92 -7.13
CA GLU A 340 12.67 21.26 -7.43
C GLU A 340 13.15 22.00 -6.17
N ILE A 341 12.43 21.84 -5.05
CA ILE A 341 12.80 22.42 -3.75
C ILE A 341 13.93 21.63 -3.08
N GLY A 342 13.87 20.30 -3.13
CA GLY A 342 14.77 19.40 -2.41
C GLY A 342 16.12 19.17 -3.09
N GLN A 343 16.18 19.16 -4.42
CA GLN A 343 17.43 18.87 -5.16
C GLN A 343 18.57 19.84 -4.82
N PRO A 344 18.35 21.16 -4.64
CA PRO A 344 19.38 22.08 -4.15
C PRO A 344 19.89 21.80 -2.73
N LEU A 345 19.16 21.03 -1.93
CA LEU A 345 19.53 20.67 -0.55
C LEU A 345 20.34 19.37 -0.48
N VAL A 346 20.41 18.57 -1.55
CA VAL A 346 21.18 17.33 -1.57
C VAL A 346 22.66 17.59 -1.26
N GLY A 347 23.21 16.87 -0.27
CA GLY A 347 24.56 17.07 0.26
C GLY A 347 24.72 18.29 1.18
N ASN A 348 23.65 19.04 1.44
CA ASN A 348 23.63 20.20 2.35
C ASN A 348 22.34 20.28 3.19
N PHE A 349 21.63 19.15 3.34
CA PHE A 349 20.39 19.09 4.10
C PHE A 349 20.67 19.01 5.60
N THR A 350 21.54 18.08 6.00
CA THR A 350 21.94 17.87 7.38
C THR A 350 23.22 18.65 7.74
N LEU A 351 23.22 19.29 8.91
CA LEU A 351 24.40 19.86 9.58
C LEU A 351 25.21 18.78 10.31
N HIS A 352 24.51 17.83 10.92
CA HIS A 352 25.08 16.70 11.65
C HIS A 352 24.36 15.43 11.20
N ASP A 353 25.09 14.31 11.11
CA ASP A 353 24.51 13.01 10.77
C ASP A 353 23.48 12.60 11.85
N PRO A 354 22.18 12.56 11.53
CA PRO A 354 21.11 12.25 12.48
C PRO A 354 21.18 10.80 12.98
N THR A 355 21.89 9.91 12.28
CA THR A 355 22.11 8.52 12.70
C THR A 355 23.20 8.38 13.76
N ALA A 356 23.99 9.43 14.00
CA ALA A 356 25.13 9.41 14.91
C ALA A 356 25.04 10.42 16.07
N VAL A 357 24.16 11.42 15.99
CA VAL A 357 24.02 12.46 17.01
C VAL A 357 22.80 12.22 17.89
N GLU A 358 23.00 12.28 19.21
CA GLU A 358 21.90 12.18 20.17
C GLU A 358 21.15 13.50 20.34
N PRO A 359 19.83 13.47 20.60
CA PRO A 359 18.97 12.29 20.80
C PRO A 359 18.43 11.65 19.50
N TRP A 360 18.78 12.17 18.31
CA TRP A 360 18.21 11.73 17.03
C TRP A 360 18.53 10.28 16.68
N ALA A 361 19.74 9.82 16.96
CA ALA A 361 20.13 8.44 16.76
C ALA A 361 19.24 7.47 17.57
N THR A 362 18.98 7.80 18.84
CA THR A 362 18.04 7.04 19.67
C THR A 362 16.62 7.09 19.09
N LEU A 363 16.13 8.26 18.66
CA LEU A 363 14.78 8.37 18.11
C LEU A 363 14.59 7.56 16.80
N LEU A 364 15.59 7.53 15.91
CA LEU A 364 15.54 6.70 14.72
C LEU A 364 15.55 5.20 15.08
N SER A 365 16.34 4.81 16.07
CA SER A 365 16.37 3.44 16.60
C SER A 365 15.03 3.04 17.24
N ASP A 366 14.47 3.88 18.11
CA ASP A 366 13.22 3.60 18.83
C ASP A 366 12.01 3.54 17.89
N ASN A 367 12.07 4.26 16.75
CA ASN A 367 11.05 4.20 15.71
C ASN A 367 11.35 3.18 14.60
N SER A 368 12.36 2.32 14.78
CA SER A 368 12.61 1.15 13.94
C SER A 368 11.85 -0.07 14.46
N ALA A 369 11.35 -0.90 13.54
CA ALA A 369 10.63 -2.12 13.86
C ALA A 369 11.58 -3.21 14.38
N GLY A 370 11.02 -4.25 14.99
CA GLY A 370 11.77 -5.42 15.48
C GLY A 370 12.26 -5.36 16.92
N ALA A 371 11.85 -4.37 17.71
CA ALA A 371 12.19 -4.31 19.14
C ALA A 371 11.62 -5.48 19.98
N LYS A 372 10.49 -6.09 19.56
CA LYS A 372 9.78 -7.16 20.27
C LYS A 372 9.19 -8.16 19.28
N PRO A 373 9.09 -9.46 19.64
CA PRO A 373 8.40 -10.44 18.81
C PRO A 373 6.87 -10.31 18.95
N PHE A 374 6.15 -10.93 18.02
CA PHE A 374 4.70 -11.15 18.05
C PHE A 374 4.38 -12.58 17.57
N ASP A 375 3.19 -13.10 17.93
CA ASP A 375 2.84 -14.52 17.73
C ASP A 375 2.36 -14.86 16.31
N ALA A 376 1.90 -13.88 15.54
CA ALA A 376 1.37 -14.08 14.20
C ALA A 376 2.50 -14.37 13.17
N PRO A 377 2.25 -15.18 12.13
CA PRO A 377 3.22 -15.39 11.07
C PRO A 377 3.42 -14.10 10.26
N LEU A 378 4.66 -13.86 9.82
CA LEU A 378 5.10 -12.66 9.12
C LEU A 378 5.49 -12.98 7.67
N PHE A 379 4.83 -12.35 6.71
CA PHE A 379 5.24 -12.33 5.31
C PHE A 379 6.06 -11.07 5.02
N VAL A 380 7.26 -11.21 4.46
CA VAL A 380 8.10 -10.07 4.03
C VAL A 380 8.43 -10.19 2.56
N ALA A 381 7.99 -9.22 1.75
CA ALA A 381 8.36 -9.12 0.33
C ALA A 381 9.40 -8.01 0.11
N GLN A 382 10.40 -8.29 -0.72
CA GLN A 382 11.43 -7.33 -1.09
C GLN A 382 11.71 -7.35 -2.60
N GLY A 383 11.81 -6.18 -3.22
CA GLY A 383 12.21 -6.07 -4.63
C GLY A 383 13.73 -6.13 -4.76
N SER A 384 14.25 -6.93 -5.69
CA SER A 384 15.71 -7.04 -5.87
C SER A 384 16.35 -5.80 -6.51
N ALA A 385 15.54 -4.90 -7.08
CA ALA A 385 15.95 -3.64 -7.68
C ALA A 385 15.44 -2.43 -6.87
N ASP A 386 15.11 -2.65 -5.60
CA ASP A 386 14.78 -1.57 -4.67
C ASP A 386 16.06 -0.77 -4.35
N GLU A 387 16.00 0.54 -4.62
CA GLU A 387 17.09 1.48 -4.38
C GLU A 387 16.79 2.40 -3.18
N LEU A 388 15.65 2.24 -2.51
CA LEU A 388 15.24 3.04 -1.35
C LEU A 388 15.28 2.22 -0.06
N VAL A 389 14.55 1.11 -0.01
CA VAL A 389 14.70 0.13 1.07
C VAL A 389 15.59 -0.97 0.54
N LEU A 390 16.87 -0.88 0.88
CA LEU A 390 17.88 -1.72 0.27
C LEU A 390 17.62 -3.21 0.58
N PRO A 391 17.74 -4.12 -0.40
CA PRO A 391 17.45 -5.54 -0.18
C PRO A 391 18.26 -6.17 0.95
N ALA A 392 19.48 -5.70 1.16
CA ALA A 392 20.34 -6.15 2.25
C ALA A 392 19.80 -5.76 3.64
N ASP A 393 19.13 -4.61 3.74
CA ASP A 393 18.57 -4.12 5.00
C ASP A 393 17.31 -4.91 5.37
N THR A 394 16.44 -5.18 4.40
CA THR A 394 15.29 -6.07 4.61
C THR A 394 15.72 -7.50 4.93
N ALA A 395 16.78 -8.02 4.28
CA ALA A 395 17.31 -9.34 4.63
C ALA A 395 17.86 -9.38 6.07
N ALA A 396 18.52 -8.30 6.53
CA ALA A 396 18.98 -8.19 7.91
C ALA A 396 17.81 -8.10 8.90
N PHE A 397 16.75 -7.37 8.55
CA PHE A 397 15.52 -7.32 9.35
C PHE A 397 14.86 -8.69 9.46
N VAL A 398 14.71 -9.43 8.36
CA VAL A 398 14.17 -10.81 8.36
C VAL A 398 14.99 -11.71 9.29
N SER A 399 16.32 -11.71 9.17
CA SER A 399 17.18 -12.50 10.06
C SER A 399 17.06 -12.11 11.53
N HIS A 400 16.82 -10.82 11.80
CA HIS A 400 16.59 -10.33 13.16
C HIS A 400 15.25 -10.84 13.72
N GLU A 401 14.16 -10.71 12.97
CA GLU A 401 12.82 -11.20 13.35
C GLU A 401 12.83 -12.72 13.64
N GLU A 402 13.47 -13.50 12.77
CA GLU A 402 13.67 -14.94 12.99
C GLU A 402 14.46 -15.22 14.28
N SER A 403 15.47 -14.39 14.59
CA SER A 403 16.31 -14.56 15.79
C SER A 403 15.57 -14.29 17.11
N ILE A 404 14.53 -13.45 17.07
CA ILE A 404 13.66 -13.15 18.22
C ILE A 404 12.41 -14.05 18.26
N GLY A 405 12.29 -15.00 17.33
CA GLY A 405 11.30 -16.08 17.34
C GLY A 405 10.05 -15.85 16.51
N VAL A 406 10.03 -14.85 15.62
CA VAL A 406 8.92 -14.64 14.67
C VAL A 406 9.00 -15.66 13.53
N ASP A 407 7.87 -16.22 13.14
CA ASP A 407 7.76 -17.13 11.99
C ASP A 407 7.70 -16.32 10.69
N VAL A 408 8.82 -16.24 9.96
CA VAL A 408 8.97 -15.36 8.79
C VAL A 408 8.96 -16.15 7.47
N HIS A 409 8.06 -15.78 6.55
CA HIS A 409 8.11 -16.15 5.14
C HIS A 409 8.61 -14.97 4.32
N ALA A 410 9.89 -14.99 3.96
CA ALA A 410 10.51 -13.93 3.16
C ALA A 410 10.57 -14.30 1.67
N VAL A 411 10.21 -13.35 0.80
CA VAL A 411 10.32 -13.49 -0.67
C VAL A 411 11.06 -12.29 -1.27
N THR A 412 12.02 -12.57 -2.14
CA THR A 412 12.65 -11.56 -2.99
C THR A 412 12.11 -11.67 -4.42
N VAL A 413 11.49 -10.62 -4.93
CA VAL A 413 10.96 -10.56 -6.30
C VAL A 413 12.00 -9.95 -7.22
N ALA A 414 12.43 -10.73 -8.22
CA ALA A 414 13.48 -10.33 -9.14
C ALA A 414 13.00 -9.18 -10.05
N GLY A 415 13.76 -8.08 -10.08
CA GLY A 415 13.51 -6.92 -10.92
C GLY A 415 12.47 -5.93 -10.39
N ALA A 416 11.70 -6.30 -9.36
CA ALA A 416 10.78 -5.39 -8.69
C ALA A 416 11.56 -4.25 -8.02
N SER A 417 11.05 -3.03 -8.16
CA SER A 417 11.58 -1.83 -7.52
C SER A 417 10.81 -1.52 -6.23
N HIS A 418 11.20 -0.46 -5.52
CA HIS A 418 10.46 0.03 -4.36
C HIS A 418 8.99 0.30 -4.70
N GLY A 419 8.71 0.95 -5.83
CA GLY A 419 7.34 1.32 -6.20
C GLY A 419 6.47 0.16 -6.70
N THR A 420 7.05 -0.99 -7.04
CA THR A 420 6.30 -2.09 -7.67
C THR A 420 6.17 -3.33 -6.79
N ILE A 421 7.05 -3.51 -5.80
CA ILE A 421 7.13 -4.74 -5.01
C ILE A 421 5.82 -5.12 -4.33
N ALA A 422 5.07 -4.17 -3.77
CA ALA A 422 3.80 -4.47 -3.10
C ALA A 422 2.75 -5.10 -4.03
N TYR A 423 2.76 -4.74 -5.31
CA TYR A 423 1.87 -5.33 -6.32
C TYR A 423 2.43 -6.63 -6.90
N GLU A 424 3.74 -6.69 -7.17
CA GLU A 424 4.37 -7.87 -7.76
C GLU A 424 4.44 -9.06 -6.79
N ALA A 425 4.39 -8.81 -5.48
CA ALA A 425 4.35 -9.85 -4.45
C ALA A 425 2.96 -10.46 -4.23
N LEU A 426 1.89 -9.86 -4.74
CA LEU A 426 0.50 -10.29 -4.48
C LEU A 426 0.24 -11.78 -4.77
N PRO A 427 0.74 -12.39 -5.86
CA PRO A 427 0.52 -13.82 -6.12
C PRO A 427 1.17 -14.75 -5.08
N GLU A 428 2.26 -14.33 -4.43
CA GLU A 428 2.88 -15.08 -3.34
C GLU A 428 2.15 -14.82 -2.03
N LEU A 429 1.79 -13.56 -1.76
CA LEU A 429 0.98 -13.18 -0.60
C LEU A 429 -0.34 -13.94 -0.56
N GLU A 430 -1.03 -14.07 -1.70
CA GLU A 430 -2.29 -14.84 -1.79
C GLU A 430 -2.10 -16.29 -1.36
N ARG A 431 -1.09 -16.98 -1.93
CA ARG A 431 -0.77 -18.37 -1.62
C ARG A 431 -0.35 -18.56 -0.17
N TRP A 432 0.32 -17.58 0.41
CA TRP A 432 0.69 -17.59 1.82
C TRP A 432 -0.54 -17.37 2.73
N LEU A 433 -1.42 -16.43 2.39
CA LEU A 433 -2.66 -16.18 3.12
C LEU A 433 -3.62 -17.38 3.06
N GLU A 434 -3.69 -18.11 1.95
CA GLU A 434 -4.45 -19.36 1.86
C GLU A 434 -4.03 -20.42 2.89
N GLN A 435 -2.75 -20.44 3.27
CA GLN A 435 -2.19 -21.40 4.23
C GLN A 435 -2.41 -20.97 5.69
N HIS A 436 -2.40 -19.65 5.97
CA HIS A 436 -2.39 -19.13 7.33
C HIS A 436 -3.74 -18.53 7.77
N VAL A 437 -4.53 -18.00 6.82
CA VAL A 437 -5.83 -17.35 7.08
C VAL A 437 -6.88 -17.88 6.09
N PRO A 438 -7.26 -19.16 6.20
CA PRO A 438 -8.19 -19.78 5.26
C PRO A 438 -9.57 -19.10 5.30
N ILE A 439 -10.22 -19.01 4.14
CA ILE A 439 -11.57 -18.43 4.03
C ILE A 439 -12.55 -19.34 4.76
N ASN A 440 -13.08 -18.87 5.90
CA ASN A 440 -14.14 -19.57 6.63
C ASN A 440 -15.45 -19.49 5.82
N GLY A 441 -15.92 -20.62 5.28
CA GLY A 441 -17.24 -20.73 4.66
C GLY A 441 -17.29 -21.04 3.15
N GLY A 442 -16.17 -21.41 2.53
CA GLY A 442 -16.20 -22.02 1.20
C GLY A 442 -16.73 -23.46 1.27
N SER A 443 -18.04 -23.64 1.07
CA SER A 443 -18.64 -24.95 0.73
C SER A 443 -18.66 -25.18 -0.77
#